data_AF-A0A081L6F7-F1
#
_entry.id   AF-A0A081L6F7-F1
#
_cell.length_a   1.000
_cell.length_b   1.000
_cell.length_c   1.000
_cell.angle_alpha   90.00
_cell.angle_beta   90.00
_cell.angle_gamma   90.00
#
_symmetry.space_group_name_H-M   'P 1'
#
loop_
_entity.id
_entity.type
_entity.pdbx_description
1 polymer ?
#
loop_
_entity_poly.entity_id
_entity_poly.type
_entity_poly.pdbx_seq_one_letter_code
_entity_poly.pdbx_strand_id
1 'polypeptide(L)'
;MLFYLIFMSVLLIHEAIHLLFIRKLGKKILSMKFNLFGASVTYLNDNKYLDIFIISVAPNIILPISGGILLSYDISIYWNAFAFICILNLVNLFPFTADGSIILYSIMKMLKKE
;
A
#
# COMPACT_ATOMS: atom_id res chain seq x y z
N MET A 1 1.01 22.29 -8.48
CA MET A 1 -0.39 21.86 -8.19
C MET A 1 -0.71 20.51 -8.82
N LEU A 2 -0.53 20.33 -10.14
CA LEU A 2 -0.88 19.07 -10.82
C LEU A 2 -0.11 17.84 -10.29
N PHE A 3 1.22 17.92 -10.14
CA PHE A 3 2.02 16.82 -9.55
C PHE A 3 1.60 16.46 -8.12
N TYR A 4 1.15 17.44 -7.33
CA TYR A 4 0.60 17.18 -6.00
C TYR A 4 -0.70 16.39 -6.08
N LEU A 5 -1.59 16.71 -7.03
CA LEU A 5 -2.81 15.94 -7.27
C LEU A 5 -2.53 14.50 -7.72
N ILE A 6 -1.52 14.31 -8.57
CA ILE A 6 -1.05 12.98 -9.01
C ILE A 6 -0.50 12.19 -7.82
N PHE A 7 0.30 12.82 -6.98
CA PHE A 7 0.82 12.16 -5.77
C PHE A 7 -0.31 11.77 -4.81
N MET A 8 -1.25 12.68 -4.56
CA MET A 8 -2.42 12.39 -3.72
C MET A 8 -3.31 11.30 -4.30
N SER A 9 -3.46 11.21 -5.63
CA SER A 9 -4.24 10.12 -6.24
C SER A 9 -3.57 8.76 -6.04
N VAL A 10 -2.24 8.66 -6.16
CA VAL A 10 -1.52 7.41 -5.88
C VAL A 10 -1.66 7.01 -4.40
N LEU A 11 -1.53 7.97 -3.47
CA LEU A 11 -1.74 7.69 -2.03
C LEU A 11 -3.17 7.20 -1.74
N LEU A 12 -4.18 7.77 -2.39
CA LEU A 12 -5.56 7.30 -2.24
C LEU A 12 -5.74 5.88 -2.80
N ILE A 13 -5.11 5.56 -3.94
CA ILE A 13 -5.16 4.21 -4.51
C ILE A 13 -4.42 3.22 -3.60
N HIS A 14 -3.28 3.60 -3.02
CA HIS A 14 -2.51 2.79 -2.07
C HIS A 14 -3.39 2.36 -0.90
N GLU A 15 -4.03 3.31 -0.24
CA GLU A 15 -4.92 3.03 0.90
C GLU A 15 -6.22 2.34 0.47
N ALA A 16 -6.71 2.59 -0.74
CA ALA A 16 -7.85 1.85 -1.28
C ALA A 16 -7.54 0.37 -1.48
N ILE A 17 -6.30 0.02 -1.88
CA ILE A 17 -5.85 -1.38 -1.97
C ILE A 17 -5.80 -2.00 -0.57
N HIS A 18 -5.22 -1.32 0.43
CA HIS A 18 -5.29 -1.77 1.83
C HIS A 18 -6.71 -2.07 2.26
N LEU A 19 -7.63 -1.12 2.04
CA LEU A 19 -9.05 -1.26 2.38
C LEU A 19 -9.72 -2.44 1.65
N LEU A 20 -9.40 -2.65 0.38
CA LEU A 20 -9.90 -3.76 -0.43
C LEU A 20 -9.51 -5.11 0.19
N PHE A 21 -8.23 -5.28 0.56
CA PHE A 21 -7.75 -6.52 1.17
C PHE A 21 -8.27 -6.73 2.59
N ILE A 22 -8.36 -5.66 3.40
CA ILE A 22 -8.99 -5.68 4.73
C ILE A 22 -10.42 -6.20 4.63
N ARG A 23 -11.23 -5.67 3.68
CA ARG A 23 -12.60 -6.11 3.46
C ARG A 23 -12.67 -7.55 2.94
N LYS A 24 -11.83 -7.90 1.96
CA LYS A 24 -11.80 -9.25 1.36
C LYS A 24 -11.44 -10.33 2.38
N LEU A 25 -10.56 -10.02 3.34
CA LEU A 25 -10.13 -10.94 4.40
C LEU A 25 -11.01 -10.85 5.66
N GLY A 26 -12.11 -10.09 5.62
CA GLY A 26 -13.08 -9.99 6.71
C GLY A 26 -12.51 -9.33 7.98
N LYS A 27 -11.48 -8.48 7.87
CA LYS A 27 -10.92 -7.76 9.02
C LYS A 27 -11.87 -6.67 9.49
N LYS A 28 -11.96 -6.49 10.81
CA LYS A 28 -12.76 -5.41 11.41
C LYS A 28 -12.01 -4.09 11.31
N ILE A 29 -12.57 -3.13 10.55
CA ILE A 29 -12.05 -1.76 10.48
C ILE A 29 -12.34 -1.05 11.80
N LEU A 30 -11.33 -0.39 12.37
CA LEU A 30 -11.44 0.38 13.60
C LEU A 30 -11.59 1.87 13.32
N SER A 31 -10.78 2.42 12.41
CA SER A 31 -10.91 3.82 11.98
C SER A 31 -10.31 4.03 10.59
N MET A 32 -10.79 5.06 9.91
CA MET A 32 -10.15 5.60 8.72
C MET A 32 -9.88 7.08 8.96
N LYS A 33 -8.65 7.52 8.75
CA LYS A 33 -8.24 8.92 8.88
C LYS A 33 -7.76 9.43 7.53
N PHE A 34 -8.20 10.63 7.18
CA PHE A 34 -7.76 11.33 5.98
C PHE A 34 -7.08 12.62 6.41
N ASN A 35 -5.81 12.76 6.09
CA ASN A 35 -5.01 13.95 6.34
C ASN A 35 -4.48 14.50 5.01
N LEU A 36 -4.02 15.75 5.02
CA LEU A 36 -3.40 16.43 3.85
C LEU A 36 -2.19 15.69 3.27
N PHE A 37 -1.58 14.79 4.04
CA PHE A 37 -0.40 14.01 3.67
C PHE A 37 -0.71 12.53 3.40
N GLY A 38 -1.97 12.11 3.40
CA GLY A 38 -2.37 10.74 3.08
C GLY A 38 -3.63 10.27 3.79
N ALA A 39 -4.09 9.08 3.41
CA ALA A 39 -5.11 8.35 4.14
C ALA A 39 -4.44 7.27 5.01
N SER A 40 -5.13 6.81 6.05
CA SER A 40 -4.67 5.72 6.89
C SER A 40 -5.87 4.92 7.38
N VAL A 41 -5.85 3.61 7.13
CA VAL A 41 -6.85 2.66 7.62
C VAL A 41 -6.28 1.85 8.78
N THR A 42 -6.97 1.86 9.92
CA THR A 42 -6.66 0.98 11.05
C THR A 42 -7.68 -0.15 11.16
N TYR A 43 -7.19 -1.36 11.40
CA TYR A 43 -8.01 -2.55 11.55
C TYR A 43 -7.57 -3.38 12.77
N LEU A 44 -8.46 -4.25 13.25
CA LEU A 44 -8.21 -5.09 14.42
C LEU A 44 -7.17 -6.18 14.09
N ASN A 45 -6.14 -6.30 14.92
CA ASN A 45 -5.19 -7.42 14.87
C ASN A 45 -5.83 -8.66 15.51
N ASP A 46 -6.17 -9.64 14.68
CA ASP A 46 -6.77 -10.93 15.06
C ASP A 46 -5.75 -12.08 15.09
N ASN A 47 -4.45 -11.77 15.13
CA ASN A 47 -3.32 -12.72 15.11
C ASN A 47 -3.24 -13.62 13.87
N LYS A 48 -4.00 -13.34 12.81
CA LYS A 48 -3.82 -13.99 11.50
C LYS A 48 -2.73 -13.26 10.73
N TYR A 49 -1.48 -13.54 11.08
CA TYR A 49 -0.31 -12.82 10.57
C TYR A 49 -0.11 -12.93 9.05
N LEU A 50 -0.55 -14.02 8.41
CA LEU A 50 -0.53 -14.15 6.95
C LEU A 50 -1.45 -13.11 6.29
N ASP A 51 -2.63 -12.86 6.86
CA ASP A 51 -3.55 -11.84 6.35
C ASP A 51 -2.95 -10.44 6.50
N ILE A 52 -2.33 -10.17 7.66
CA ILE A 52 -1.66 -8.90 7.96
C ILE A 52 -0.52 -8.67 6.96
N PHE A 53 0.25 -9.72 6.67
CA PHE A 53 1.31 -9.72 5.66
C PHE A 53 0.74 -9.37 4.28
N ILE A 54 -0.29 -10.09 3.83
CA ILE A 54 -0.92 -9.86 2.51
C ILE A 54 -1.43 -8.43 2.39
N ILE A 55 -2.16 -7.92 3.40
CA ILE A 55 -2.68 -6.55 3.40
C ILE A 55 -1.52 -5.56 3.24
N SER A 56 -0.48 -5.72 4.04
CA SER A 56 0.64 -4.78 4.08
C SER A 56 1.51 -4.82 2.81
N VAL A 57 1.62 -5.98 2.15
CA VAL A 57 2.39 -6.15 0.92
C VAL A 57 1.59 -5.74 -0.32
N ALA A 58 0.28 -5.91 -0.33
CA ALA A 58 -0.56 -5.77 -1.52
C ALA A 58 -0.38 -4.45 -2.29
N PRO A 59 -0.50 -3.24 -1.69
CA PRO A 59 -0.33 -2.01 -2.45
C PRO A 59 1.11 -1.84 -2.95
N ASN A 60 2.07 -2.31 -2.16
CA ASN A 60 3.50 -2.23 -2.44
C ASN A 60 3.97 -3.16 -3.56
N ILE A 61 3.11 -4.04 -4.05
CA ILE A 61 3.36 -4.91 -5.21
C ILE A 61 2.44 -4.52 -6.38
N ILE A 62 1.15 -4.30 -6.10
CA ILE A 62 0.16 -3.99 -7.14
C ILE A 62 0.46 -2.64 -7.80
N LEU A 63 0.76 -1.59 -7.02
CA LEU A 63 1.05 -0.28 -7.58
C LEU A 63 2.31 -0.32 -8.46
N PRO A 64 3.45 -0.87 -8.02
CA PRO A 64 4.64 -0.93 -8.89
C PRO A 64 4.46 -1.76 -10.15
N ILE A 65 3.77 -2.90 -10.08
CA ILE A 65 3.47 -3.71 -11.28
C ILE A 65 2.59 -2.89 -12.24
N SER A 66 1.53 -2.27 -11.75
CA SER A 66 0.66 -1.43 -12.58
C SER A 66 1.43 -0.24 -13.15
N GLY A 67 2.28 0.43 -12.37
CA GLY A 67 3.12 1.54 -12.82
C GLY A 67 4.11 1.12 -13.91
N GLY A 68 4.77 -0.03 -13.77
CA GLY A 68 5.66 -0.57 -14.80
C GLY A 68 4.93 -0.85 -16.11
N ILE A 69 3.71 -1.39 -16.04
CA ILE A 69 2.84 -1.59 -17.21
C ILE A 69 2.44 -0.24 -17.81
N LEU A 70 2.03 0.74 -17.00
CA LEU A 70 1.61 2.06 -17.51
C LEU A 70 2.76 2.81 -18.18
N LEU A 71 3.99 2.64 -17.70
CA LEU A 71 5.18 3.26 -18.27
C LEU A 71 5.50 2.73 -19.67
N SER A 72 5.15 1.48 -19.99
CA SER A 72 5.44 0.89 -21.31
C SER A 72 4.52 1.41 -22.43
N TYR A 73 3.39 2.03 -22.10
CA TYR A 73 2.47 2.62 -23.07
C TYR A 73 2.83 4.06 -23.48
N ASP A 74 3.76 4.72 -22.78
CA ASP A 74 4.29 6.07 -23.05
C ASP A 74 3.25 7.10 -23.55
N ILE A 75 2.14 7.22 -22.82
CA ILE A 75 0.97 8.01 -23.26
C ILE A 75 1.21 9.53 -23.11
N SER A 76 1.76 9.95 -21.97
CA SER A 76 2.05 11.37 -21.71
C SER A 76 3.00 11.54 -20.51
N ILE A 77 3.64 12.69 -20.40
CA ILE A 77 4.55 13.02 -19.29
C ILE A 77 3.88 12.91 -17.92
N TYR A 78 2.59 13.27 -17.80
CA TYR A 78 1.84 13.18 -16.55
C TYR A 78 1.49 11.73 -16.21
N TRP A 79 1.25 10.91 -17.22
CA TRP A 79 1.02 9.48 -17.05
C TRP A 79 2.28 8.76 -16.63
N ASN A 80 3.42 9.12 -17.23
CA ASN A 80 4.73 8.61 -16.85
C ASN A 80 5.10 9.02 -15.42
N ALA A 81 4.75 10.25 -15.00
CA ALA A 81 4.92 10.69 -13.63
C ALA A 81 4.05 9.88 -12.64
N PHE A 82 2.78 9.65 -12.97
CA PHE A 82 1.90 8.78 -12.18
C PHE A 82 2.45 7.36 -12.07
N ALA A 83 2.86 6.77 -13.19
CA ALA A 83 3.48 5.45 -13.26
C ALA A 83 4.74 5.37 -12.40
N PHE A 84 5.60 6.37 -12.46
CA PHE A 84 6.81 6.44 -11.64
C PHE A 84 6.50 6.52 -10.15
N ILE A 85 5.53 7.34 -9.74
CA ILE A 85 5.09 7.43 -8.34
C ILE A 85 4.49 6.08 -7.88
N CYS A 86 3.74 5.37 -8.73
CA CYS A 86 3.28 4.02 -8.44
C CYS A 86 4.45 3.06 -8.17
N ILE A 87 5.52 3.10 -8.97
CA ILE A 87 6.74 2.29 -8.79
C ILE A 87 7.45 2.62 -7.49
N LEU A 88 7.49 3.90 -7.08
CA LEU A 88 8.12 4.32 -5.82
C LEU A 88 7.47 3.69 -4.57
N ASN A 89 6.26 3.13 -4.65
CA ASN A 89 5.67 2.39 -3.53
C ASN A 89 6.45 1.11 -3.18
N LEU A 90 7.38 0.64 -4.01
CA LEU A 90 8.34 -0.40 -3.59
C LEU A 90 9.16 0.02 -2.36
N VAL A 91 9.39 1.32 -2.17
CA VAL A 91 10.12 1.84 -1.01
C VAL A 91 9.37 1.56 0.30
N ASN A 92 8.04 1.44 0.27
CA ASN A 92 7.23 1.08 1.43
C ASN A 92 7.36 -0.40 1.83
N LEU A 93 8.15 -1.22 1.11
CA LEU A 93 8.57 -2.54 1.57
C LEU A 93 9.70 -2.48 2.59
N PHE A 94 10.46 -1.38 2.65
CA PHE A 94 11.58 -1.28 3.57
C PHE A 94 11.12 -1.22 5.03
N PRO A 95 11.82 -1.89 5.97
CA PRO A 95 11.36 -2.12 7.34
C PRO A 95 11.25 -0.85 8.20
N PHE A 96 11.82 0.27 7.76
CA PHE A 96 11.71 1.57 8.42
C PHE A 96 10.45 2.36 8.04
N THR A 97 9.68 1.88 7.06
CA THR A 97 8.38 2.46 6.68
C THR A 97 7.25 1.83 7.50
N ALA A 98 6.09 2.50 7.57
CA ALA A 98 4.93 1.98 8.29
C ALA A 98 4.51 0.59 7.77
N ASP A 99 4.28 0.46 6.45
CA ASP A 99 3.93 -0.82 5.82
C ASP A 99 5.04 -1.85 6.02
N GLY A 100 6.30 -1.50 5.72
CA GLY A 100 7.43 -2.41 5.87
C GLY A 100 7.65 -2.89 7.31
N SER A 101 7.37 -2.06 8.32
CA SER A 101 7.42 -2.47 9.72
C SER A 101 6.35 -3.51 10.07
N ILE A 102 5.15 -3.38 9.49
CA ILE A 102 4.05 -4.32 9.69
C ILE A 102 4.34 -5.63 8.92
N ILE A 103 4.92 -5.54 7.73
CA ILE A 103 5.42 -6.68 6.96
C ILE A 103 6.44 -7.45 7.81
N LEU A 104 7.48 -6.78 8.32
CA LEU A 104 8.49 -7.40 9.16
C LEU A 104 7.88 -8.03 10.43
N TYR A 105 6.99 -7.29 11.11
CA TYR A 105 6.26 -7.79 12.28
C TYR A 105 5.49 -9.08 11.97
N SER A 106 4.76 -9.11 10.85
CA SER A 106 3.98 -10.27 10.44
C SER A 106 4.87 -11.48 10.12
N ILE A 107 5.99 -11.27 9.41
CA ILE A 107 6.99 -12.32 9.14
C ILE A 107 7.57 -12.86 10.45
N MET A 108 8.04 -11.98 11.34
CA MET A 108 8.61 -12.39 12.63
C MET A 108 7.62 -13.20 13.47
N LYS A 109 6.33 -12.83 13.46
CA LYS A 109 5.28 -13.56 14.19
C LYS A 109 4.91 -14.88 13.53
N MET A 110 5.00 -14.98 12.21
CA MET A 110 4.84 -16.26 11.50
C MET A 110 6.02 -17.21 11.79
N LEU A 111 7.25 -16.69 11.79
CA LEU A 111 8.46 -17.47 12.08
C LEU A 111 8.58 -17.87 13.56
N LYS A 112 8.13 -17.01 14.48
CA LYS A 112 8.03 -17.34 15.92
C LYS A 112 6.83 -18.24 16.24
N LYS A 113 6.07 -18.66 15.23
CA LYS A 113 5.03 -19.68 15.36
C LYS A 113 5.64 -21.07 15.14
N GLU A 114 6.71 -21.32 15.88
CA GLU A 114 7.21 -22.59 16.42
C GLU A 114 7.70 -22.30 17.84
#